data_AF-A0A7S2JY48-F1
#
_entry.id   AF-A0A7S2JY48-F1
#
_cell.length_a   1.000
_cell.length_b   1.000
_cell.length_c   1.000
_cell.angle_alpha   90.00
_cell.angle_beta   90.00
_cell.angle_gamma   90.00
#
_symmetry.space_group_name_H-M   'P 1'
#
loop_
_entity.id
_entity.type
_entity.pdbx_description
1 polymer ?
#
loop_
_entity_poly.entity_id
_entity_poly.type
_entity_poly.pdbx_seq_one_letter_code
_entity_poly.pdbx_strand_id
1 'polypeptide(L)'
;NVDQRCQPGSHTELFRAGHSAADNDGQQVHVYPSSAFPLHVLERSKHELIQEGSLVVIFESFDNLSFVYAKKGDVYHNKNGDFYHDDFIDKLRFGSKLRARNHQGYGFVFLLRPTSELWARSLPHRTQIVYELDSSTVIFQLNLKPNMVVLESGTGSGAT
;
A
#
# COMPACT_ATOMS: atom_id res chain seq x y z
N ASN A 1 -19.08 -21.44 25.65
CA ASN A 1 -18.92 -20.01 25.97
C ASN A 1 -18.24 -19.33 24.77
N VAL A 2 -18.73 -19.51 23.54
CA VAL A 2 -19.80 -18.78 22.81
C VAL A 2 -19.64 -17.25 22.81
N ASP A 3 -19.25 -16.75 21.64
CA ASP A 3 -19.50 -15.43 21.01
C ASP A 3 -18.91 -14.14 21.61
N GLN A 4 -17.86 -13.64 20.95
CA GLN A 4 -17.69 -12.21 20.66
C GLN A 4 -17.30 -12.04 19.18
N ARG A 5 -18.29 -12.24 18.31
CA ARG A 5 -18.32 -11.65 16.96
C ARG A 5 -18.32 -10.13 17.14
N CYS A 6 -17.34 -9.44 16.55
CA CYS A 6 -17.40 -8.00 16.34
C CYS A 6 -18.75 -7.63 15.72
N GLN A 7 -19.48 -6.75 16.40
CA GLN A 7 -20.85 -6.40 16.04
C GLN A 7 -20.90 -5.68 14.67
N PRO A 8 -21.93 -5.94 13.86
CA PRO A 8 -22.15 -5.24 12.59
C PRO A 8 -22.74 -3.85 12.87
N GLY A 9 -21.88 -2.89 13.23
CA GLY A 9 -22.28 -1.52 13.58
C GLY A 9 -21.74 -0.43 12.64
N SER A 10 -20.56 -0.61 12.03
CA SER A 10 -19.88 0.49 11.32
C SER A 10 -20.21 0.61 9.83
N HIS A 11 -20.73 -0.45 9.21
CA HIS A 11 -21.02 -0.44 7.76
C HIS A 11 -22.40 0.13 7.41
N THR A 12 -23.33 0.15 8.37
CA THR A 12 -24.73 0.58 8.14
C THR A 12 -24.92 2.07 8.40
N GLU A 13 -24.07 2.69 9.23
CA GLU A 13 -24.16 4.14 9.49
C GLU A 13 -23.62 5.00 8.33
N LEU A 14 -22.66 4.48 7.56
CA LEU A 14 -22.16 5.16 6.35
C LEU A 14 -23.26 5.33 5.28
N PHE A 15 -24.13 4.33 5.12
CA PHE A 15 -25.26 4.40 4.18
C PHE A 15 -26.30 5.46 4.54
N ARG A 16 -26.36 5.90 5.81
CA ARG A 16 -27.40 6.84 6.28
C ARG A 16 -26.99 8.31 6.17
N ALA A 17 -25.70 8.61 6.00
CA ALA A 17 -25.18 9.97 5.99
C ALA A 17 -25.13 10.62 4.59
N GLY A 18 -25.42 9.86 3.52
CA GLY A 18 -25.45 10.37 2.16
C GLY A 18 -26.76 11.10 1.86
N HIS A 19 -26.68 12.26 1.21
CA HIS A 19 -27.84 12.85 0.55
C HIS A 19 -27.81 12.42 -0.92
N SER A 20 -28.93 11.90 -1.41
CA SER A 20 -29.08 11.51 -2.81
C SER A 20 -29.24 12.76 -3.66
N ALA A 21 -28.27 13.05 -4.50
CA ALA A 21 -28.42 14.02 -5.59
C ALA A 21 -28.68 13.23 -6.89
N ALA A 22 -29.56 13.74 -7.75
CA ALA A 22 -29.82 13.16 -9.06
C ALA A 22 -28.94 13.85 -10.10
N ASP A 23 -28.22 13.05 -10.89
CA ASP A 23 -27.54 13.54 -12.09
C ASP A 23 -28.58 13.90 -13.17
N ASN A 24 -28.19 14.71 -14.16
CA ASN A 24 -29.09 15.12 -15.26
C ASN A 24 -29.62 13.93 -16.11
N ASP A 25 -29.01 12.74 -15.97
CA ASP A 25 -29.38 11.50 -16.67
C ASP A 25 -30.16 10.49 -15.79
N GLY A 26 -30.62 10.89 -14.59
CA GLY A 26 -31.50 10.07 -13.75
C GLY A 26 -30.81 8.95 -12.97
N GLN A 27 -29.47 8.95 -12.91
CA GLN A 27 -28.71 8.00 -12.10
C GLN A 27 -28.54 8.55 -10.66
N GLN A 28 -28.95 7.76 -9.66
CA GLN A 28 -28.77 8.13 -8.24
C GLN A 28 -27.30 8.03 -7.86
N VAL A 29 -26.67 9.17 -7.56
CA VAL A 29 -25.30 9.23 -7.03
C VAL A 29 -25.36 9.44 -5.52
N HIS A 30 -24.77 8.48 -4.79
CA HIS A 30 -24.68 8.54 -3.33
C HIS A 30 -23.47 9.41 -2.95
N VAL A 31 -23.74 10.67 -2.59
CA VAL A 31 -22.68 11.62 -2.24
C VAL A 31 -22.35 11.49 -0.75
N TYR A 32 -21.14 11.03 -0.45
CA TYR A 32 -20.62 11.00 0.92
C TYR A 32 -19.94 12.33 1.24
N PRO A 33 -20.25 12.98 2.38
CA PRO A 33 -19.58 14.21 2.77
C PRO A 33 -18.10 13.92 3.07
N SER A 34 -17.20 14.85 2.70
CA SER A 34 -15.76 14.72 2.94
C SER A 34 -15.39 14.54 4.42
N SER A 35 -16.27 14.96 5.33
CA SER A 35 -16.15 14.76 6.78
C SER A 35 -16.33 13.30 7.24
N ALA A 36 -16.90 12.42 6.40
CA ALA A 36 -17.07 11.00 6.70
C ALA A 36 -15.76 10.21 6.60
N PHE A 37 -14.71 10.79 6.01
CA PHE A 37 -13.40 10.18 5.90
C PHE A 37 -12.47 10.81 6.93
N PRO A 38 -12.13 10.12 8.04
CA PRO A 38 -11.18 10.65 9.01
C PRO A 38 -9.86 10.94 8.30
N LEU A 39 -9.47 12.20 8.34
CA LEU A 39 -8.30 12.79 7.71
C LEU A 39 -7.05 12.36 8.51
N HIS A 40 -6.71 11.07 8.48
CA HIS A 40 -5.40 10.65 8.91
C HIS A 40 -4.44 10.98 7.78
N VAL A 41 -3.96 12.23 7.74
CA VAL A 41 -2.73 12.54 7.00
C VAL A 41 -1.72 11.56 7.54
N LEU A 42 -1.34 10.56 6.75
CA LEU A 42 -0.24 9.66 7.11
C LEU A 42 1.01 10.54 7.09
N GLU A 43 1.31 11.20 8.22
CA GLU A 43 2.64 11.73 8.50
C GLU A 43 3.58 10.53 8.57
N ARG A 44 4.01 10.12 7.38
CA ARG A 44 4.87 8.97 7.16
C ARG A 44 6.26 9.36 7.66
N SER A 45 6.53 9.10 8.93
CA SER A 45 7.85 9.23 9.54
C SER A 45 8.93 8.61 8.64
N LYS A 46 9.84 9.44 8.13
CA LYS A 46 10.90 9.05 7.17
C LYS A 46 11.90 8.05 7.75
N HIS A 47 11.95 7.92 9.08
CA HIS A 47 12.98 7.17 9.81
C HIS A 47 12.39 6.15 10.79
N GLU A 48 11.21 5.64 10.49
CA GLU A 48 10.57 4.62 11.32
C GLU A 48 11.33 3.30 11.30
N LEU A 49 11.44 2.68 12.47
CA LEU A 49 11.94 1.31 12.61
C LEU A 49 10.91 0.36 12.00
N ILE A 50 11.39 -0.73 11.40
CA ILE A 50 10.50 -1.76 10.85
C ILE A 50 9.92 -2.54 12.01
N GLN A 51 8.60 -2.52 12.16
CA GLN A 51 7.89 -3.26 13.20
C GLN A 51 7.30 -4.55 12.65
N GLU A 52 7.00 -5.50 13.52
CA GLU A 52 6.21 -6.68 13.18
C GLU A 52 4.84 -6.28 12.62
N GLY A 53 4.39 -6.98 11.58
CA GLY A 53 3.17 -6.66 10.83
C GLY A 53 3.35 -5.56 9.77
N SER A 54 4.48 -4.86 9.74
CA SER A 54 4.75 -3.84 8.71
C SER A 54 4.90 -4.49 7.34
N LEU A 55 4.31 -3.87 6.31
CA LEU A 55 4.58 -4.23 4.93
C LEU A 55 5.92 -3.64 4.49
N VAL A 56 6.84 -4.50 4.05
CA VAL A 56 8.19 -4.13 3.63
C VAL A 56 8.40 -4.52 2.18
N VAL A 57 9.03 -3.65 1.41
CA VAL A 57 9.45 -3.95 0.04
C VAL A 57 10.90 -4.40 0.07
N ILE A 58 11.14 -5.64 -0.32
CA ILE A 58 12.48 -6.18 -0.49
C ILE A 58 12.92 -5.87 -1.91
N PHE A 59 13.81 -4.89 -2.04
CA PHE A 59 14.37 -4.47 -3.32
C PHE A 59 15.71 -5.18 -3.54
N GLU A 60 15.75 -6.06 -4.53
CA GLU A 60 16.92 -6.86 -4.86
C GLU A 60 17.69 -6.28 -6.04
N SER A 61 16.95 -5.86 -7.06
CA SER A 61 17.46 -5.33 -8.31
C SER A 61 16.34 -4.50 -8.95
N PHE A 62 16.67 -3.76 -10.01
CA PHE A 62 15.69 -2.90 -10.68
C PHE A 62 14.45 -3.66 -11.15
N ASP A 63 14.61 -4.87 -11.68
CA ASP A 63 13.50 -5.68 -12.19
C ASP A 63 12.92 -6.66 -11.16
N ASN A 64 13.54 -6.78 -9.98
CA ASN A 64 13.11 -7.76 -8.97
C ASN A 64 12.90 -7.09 -7.62
N LEU A 65 11.63 -6.95 -7.26
CA LEU A 65 11.18 -6.46 -5.98
C LEU A 65 10.00 -7.30 -5.49
N SER A 66 9.98 -7.57 -4.19
CA SER A 66 8.96 -8.39 -3.55
C SER A 66 8.34 -7.65 -2.37
N PHE A 67 7.05 -7.86 -2.16
CA PHE A 67 6.32 -7.35 -1.02
C PHE A 67 6.19 -8.44 0.05
N VAL A 68 6.67 -8.15 1.26
CA VAL A 68 6.69 -9.11 2.37
C VAL A 68 6.17 -8.45 3.63
N TYR A 69 5.33 -9.17 4.37
CA TYR A 69 4.94 -8.75 5.71
C TYR A 69 6.01 -9.15 6.71
N ALA A 70 6.48 -8.20 7.50
CA ALA A 70 7.46 -8.43 8.55
C ALA A 70 6.86 -9.32 9.65
N LYS A 71 7.34 -10.54 9.77
CA LYS A 71 6.89 -11.52 10.77
C LYS A 71 8.08 -12.14 11.48
N LYS A 72 8.09 -12.14 12.82
CA LYS A 72 9.20 -12.71 13.59
C LYS A 72 9.34 -14.21 13.36
N GLY A 73 10.57 -14.69 13.26
CA GLY A 73 10.92 -16.08 12.97
C GLY A 73 10.72 -16.53 11.51
N ASP A 74 10.24 -15.65 10.62
CA ASP A 74 10.08 -15.95 9.20
C ASP A 74 11.36 -15.60 8.40
N VAL A 75 11.53 -16.25 7.25
CA VAL A 75 12.73 -16.14 6.41
C VAL A 75 12.34 -15.90 4.96
N TYR A 76 12.87 -14.80 4.41
CA TYR A 76 12.76 -14.53 2.98
C TYR A 76 13.91 -15.18 2.24
N HIS A 77 13.58 -16.07 1.30
CA HIS A 77 14.54 -16.80 0.48
C HIS A 77 14.58 -16.24 -0.94
N ASN A 78 15.79 -16.03 -1.45
CA ASN A 78 16.00 -15.61 -2.83
C ASN A 78 17.37 -16.11 -3.36
N LYS A 79 17.62 -15.98 -4.67
CA LYS A 79 18.91 -16.23 -5.34
C LYS A 79 20.09 -15.53 -4.67
N ASN A 80 19.86 -14.40 -4.00
CA ASN A 80 20.90 -13.65 -3.29
C ASN A 80 21.22 -14.23 -1.91
N GLY A 81 20.44 -15.20 -1.40
CA GLY A 81 20.61 -15.86 -0.12
C GLY A 81 19.37 -15.76 0.79
N ASP A 82 19.57 -16.12 2.06
CA ASP A 82 18.52 -16.19 3.07
C ASP A 82 18.53 -14.93 3.96
N PHE A 83 17.37 -14.32 4.13
CA PHE A 83 17.16 -13.08 4.88
C PHE A 83 16.16 -13.31 6.01
N TYR A 84 16.65 -13.32 7.25
CA TYR A 84 15.83 -13.55 8.45
C TYR A 84 15.11 -12.27 8.84
N HIS A 85 13.81 -12.37 9.13
CA HIS A 85 13.02 -11.21 9.53
C HIS A 85 13.45 -10.64 10.88
N ASP A 86 13.93 -11.49 11.78
CA ASP A 86 14.45 -11.11 13.10
C ASP A 86 15.69 -10.21 13.02
N ASP A 87 16.38 -10.15 11.87
CA ASP A 87 17.55 -9.29 11.68
C ASP A 87 17.17 -7.84 11.41
N PHE A 88 15.97 -7.58 10.92
CA PHE A 88 15.53 -6.23 10.57
C PHE A 88 14.37 -5.70 11.43
N ILE A 89 13.51 -6.57 11.96
CA ILE A 89 12.43 -6.16 12.85
C ILE A 89 13.00 -5.54 14.12
N ASP A 90 12.48 -4.37 14.50
CA ASP A 90 12.84 -3.55 15.66
C ASP A 90 14.34 -3.12 15.70
N LYS A 91 15.11 -3.38 14.64
CA LYS A 91 16.56 -3.12 14.56
C LYS A 91 16.94 -2.20 13.41
N LEU A 92 16.33 -2.40 12.24
CA LEU A 92 16.64 -1.64 11.04
C LEU A 92 15.50 -0.67 10.71
N ARG A 93 15.87 0.43 10.04
CA ARG A 93 14.94 1.41 9.50
C ARG A 93 14.65 1.11 8.04
N PHE A 94 13.53 1.62 7.54
CA PHE A 94 13.30 1.65 6.09
C PHE A 94 14.46 2.40 5.39
N GLY A 95 14.87 1.90 4.23
CA GLY A 95 16.06 2.31 3.47
C GLY A 95 17.34 1.54 3.81
N SER A 96 17.34 0.69 4.84
CA SER A 96 18.56 -0.03 5.26
C SER A 96 18.92 -1.16 4.29
N LYS A 97 20.23 -1.42 4.18
CA LYS A 97 20.79 -2.55 3.46
C LYS A 97 20.87 -3.78 4.36
N LEU A 98 20.22 -4.87 3.97
CA LEU A 98 20.28 -6.16 4.66
C LEU A 98 21.21 -7.11 3.91
N ARG A 99 22.11 -7.78 4.64
CA ARG A 99 23.06 -8.75 4.09
C ARG A 99 22.58 -10.18 4.34
N ALA A 100 22.79 -11.05 3.37
CA ALA A 100 22.45 -12.47 3.50
C ALA A 100 23.43 -13.18 4.44
N ARG A 101 22.94 -14.12 5.26
CA ARG A 101 23.79 -14.91 6.17
C ARG A 101 24.59 -16.01 5.45
N ASN A 102 24.00 -16.63 4.42
CA ASN A 102 24.50 -17.87 3.81
C ASN A 102 25.41 -17.63 2.57
N HIS A 103 25.40 -16.42 2.00
CA HIS A 103 26.05 -16.15 0.71
C HIS A 103 27.42 -15.45 0.83
N GLN A 104 28.26 -15.89 1.78
CA GLN A 104 29.62 -15.38 2.03
C GLN A 104 29.70 -13.83 2.18
N GLY A 105 28.58 -13.17 2.56
CA GLY A 105 28.47 -11.71 2.69
C GLY A 105 28.25 -10.92 1.39
N TYR A 106 28.22 -11.58 0.22
CA TYR A 106 28.06 -10.90 -1.07
C TYR A 106 26.60 -10.56 -1.38
N GLY A 107 25.66 -11.44 -1.00
CA GLY A 107 24.23 -11.21 -1.16
C GLY A 107 23.71 -10.05 -0.31
N PHE A 108 22.94 -9.14 -0.92
CA PHE A 108 22.26 -8.07 -0.21
C PHE A 108 20.93 -7.70 -0.85
N VAL A 109 20.07 -7.09 -0.05
CA VAL A 109 18.81 -6.47 -0.46
C VAL A 109 18.63 -5.14 0.27
N PHE A 110 17.78 -4.27 -0.26
CA PHE A 110 17.35 -3.06 0.42
C PHE A 110 15.93 -3.21 0.93
N LEU A 111 15.69 -2.78 2.17
CA LEU A 111 14.37 -2.82 2.78
C LEU A 111 13.70 -1.45 2.60
N LEU A 112 12.78 -1.34 1.66
CA LEU A 112 12.13 -0.09 1.30
C LEU A 112 10.70 -0.03 1.86
N ARG A 113 10.21 1.20 2.00
CA ARG A 113 8.81 1.46 2.37
C ARG A 113 7.91 1.20 1.16
N PRO A 114 6.70 0.64 1.34
CA PRO A 114 5.75 0.51 0.26
C PRO A 114 5.31 1.88 -0.24
N THR A 115 5.54 2.13 -1.53
CA THR A 115 5.07 3.29 -2.26
C THR A 115 4.28 2.83 -3.49
N SER A 116 3.43 3.69 -4.05
CA SER A 116 2.60 3.37 -5.22
C SER A 116 3.46 3.00 -6.42
N GLU A 117 4.59 3.68 -6.61
CA GLU A 117 5.58 3.43 -7.67
C GLU A 117 6.13 2.01 -7.59
N LEU A 118 6.50 1.58 -6.38
CA LEU A 118 7.04 0.24 -6.15
C LEU A 118 5.95 -0.82 -6.28
N TRP A 119 4.73 -0.51 -5.83
CA TRP A 119 3.59 -1.42 -5.94
C TRP A 119 3.24 -1.68 -7.41
N ALA A 120 3.07 -0.62 -8.19
CA ALA A 120 2.79 -0.70 -9.62
C ALA A 120 3.85 -1.52 -10.38
N ARG A 121 5.13 -1.42 -9.97
CA ARG A 121 6.23 -2.20 -10.55
C ARG A 121 6.24 -3.68 -10.17
N SER A 122 5.70 -4.08 -9.02
CA SER A 122 5.62 -5.51 -8.66
C SER A 122 4.51 -6.28 -9.36
N LEU A 123 3.51 -5.56 -9.87
CA LEU A 123 2.31 -6.21 -10.37
C LEU A 123 2.63 -6.97 -11.66
N PRO A 124 2.15 -8.21 -11.80
CA PRO A 124 2.32 -8.96 -13.04
C PRO A 124 1.61 -8.22 -14.17
N HIS A 125 2.31 -8.01 -15.29
CA HIS A 125 1.79 -7.35 -16.50
C HIS A 125 0.71 -8.18 -17.21
N ARG A 126 -0.46 -8.33 -16.58
CA ARG A 126 -1.62 -9.05 -17.13
C ARG A 126 -2.73 -8.13 -17.66
N THR A 127 -2.73 -6.85 -17.27
CA THR A 127 -3.72 -5.85 -17.66
C THR A 127 -3.05 -4.57 -18.14
N GLN A 128 -3.80 -3.70 -18.81
CA GLN A 128 -3.34 -2.35 -19.16
C GLN A 128 -3.25 -1.52 -17.87
N ILE A 129 -2.04 -1.40 -17.31
CA ILE A 129 -1.77 -0.61 -16.10
C ILE A 129 -1.47 0.83 -16.54
N VAL A 130 -2.07 1.81 -15.87
CA VAL A 130 -1.69 3.22 -16.00
C VAL A 130 -0.36 3.38 -15.28
N TYR A 131 0.70 3.73 -16.02
CA TYR A 131 2.02 3.92 -15.42
C TYR A 131 2.10 5.28 -14.72
N GLU A 132 3.10 5.41 -13.83
CA GLU A 132 3.40 6.61 -13.04
C GLU A 132 3.34 7.93 -13.83
N LEU A 133 3.82 7.92 -15.08
CA LEU A 133 3.85 9.10 -15.93
C LEU A 133 2.45 9.53 -16.38
N ASP A 134 1.58 8.56 -16.66
CA ASP A 134 0.22 8.83 -17.09
C ASP A 134 -0.65 9.25 -15.90
N SER A 135 -0.50 8.59 -14.75
CA SER A 135 -1.24 8.94 -13.52
C SER A 135 -0.82 10.32 -13.00
N SER A 136 0.47 10.66 -13.02
CA SER A 136 0.94 11.99 -12.64
C SER A 136 0.40 13.10 -13.54
N THR A 137 0.24 12.82 -14.83
CA THR A 137 -0.38 13.77 -15.78
C THR A 137 -1.85 14.00 -15.45
N VAL A 138 -2.60 12.94 -15.15
CA VAL A 138 -4.01 13.05 -14.72
C VAL A 138 -4.13 13.84 -13.42
N ILE A 139 -3.32 13.51 -12.41
CA ILE A 139 -3.28 14.23 -11.12
C ILE A 139 -2.99 15.72 -11.33
N PHE A 140 -2.01 16.03 -12.19
CA PHE A 140 -1.62 17.41 -12.47
C PHE A 140 -2.69 18.17 -13.25
N GLN A 141 -3.26 17.57 -14.30
CA GLN A 141 -4.30 18.20 -15.11
C GLN A 141 -5.60 18.41 -14.33
N LEU A 142 -5.97 17.49 -13.46
CA LEU A 142 -7.15 17.61 -12.58
C LEU A 142 -6.86 18.45 -11.33
N ASN A 143 -5.61 18.88 -11.10
CA ASN A 143 -5.16 19.65 -9.94
C ASN A 143 -5.62 19.02 -8.61
N LEU A 144 -5.46 17.70 -8.49
CA LEU A 144 -5.93 16.94 -7.34
C LEU A 144 -5.20 17.38 -6.06
N LYS A 145 -5.95 17.51 -4.97
CA LYS A 145 -5.46 17.91 -3.65
C LYS A 145 -6.10 17.05 -2.56
N PRO A 146 -5.49 16.97 -1.37
CA PRO A 146 -6.13 16.32 -0.22
C PRO A 146 -7.55 16.86 -0.01
N ASN A 147 -8.47 15.97 0.37
CA ASN A 147 -9.91 16.25 0.59
C ASN A 147 -10.76 16.43 -0.66
N MET A 148 -10.23 16.15 -1.85
CA MET A 148 -11.05 16.04 -3.06
C MET A 148 -11.70 14.65 -3.16
N VAL A 149 -12.92 14.62 -3.70
CA VAL A 149 -13.62 13.37 -4.02
C VAL A 149 -13.35 13.05 -5.49
N VAL A 150 -12.81 11.87 -5.76
CA VAL A 150 -12.49 11.40 -7.11
C VAL A 150 -13.28 10.13 -7.37
N LEU A 151 -13.89 10.04 -8.56
CA LEU A 151 -14.55 8.83 -9.04
C LEU A 151 -13.61 8.14 -10.03
N GLU A 152 -13.19 6.93 -9.70
CA GLU A 152 -12.50 6.03 -10.62
C GLU A 152 -13.49 4.93 -11.05
N SER A 153 -13.62 4.69 -12.35
CA SER A 153 -14.44 3.61 -12.90
C SER A 153 -13.58 2.65 -13.69
N GLY A 154 -13.53 1.39 -13.23
CA GLY A 154 -12.62 0.36 -13.74
C GLY A 154 -11.39 0.22 -12.87
N THR A 155 -11.53 -0.42 -11.70
CA THR A 155 -10.48 -0.61 -10.66
C THR A 155 -9.17 -1.23 -11.18
N GLY A 156 -9.21 -1.90 -12.34
CA GLY A 156 -8.02 -2.49 -12.95
C GLY A 156 -7.24 -3.39 -11.98
N SER A 157 -5.92 -3.20 -11.91
CA SER A 157 -5.01 -3.90 -11.00
C SER A 157 -4.80 -3.20 -9.65
N GLY A 158 -5.56 -2.14 -9.33
CA GLY A 158 -5.40 -1.34 -8.11
C GLY A 158 -4.06 -0.60 -8.02
N ALA A 159 -3.52 -0.19 -9.17
CA ALA A 159 -2.26 0.55 -9.27
C ALA A 159 -2.44 2.08 -9.45
N THR A 160 -3.68 2.51 -9.66
CA THR A 160 -4.11 3.90 -9.90
C THR A 160 -4.43 4.65 -8.62
#